data_AF-A0A392MRS9-F1
#
_entry.id   AF-A0A392MRS9-F1
#
_cell.length_a   1.000
_cell.length_b   1.000
_cell.length_c   1.000
_cell.angle_alpha   90.00
_cell.angle_beta   90.00
_cell.angle_gamma   90.00
#
_symmetry.space_group_name_H-M   'P 1'
#
loop_
_entity.id
_entity.type
_entity.pdbx_description
1 polymer ?
#
loop_
_entity_poly.entity_id
_entity_poly.type
_entity_poly.pdbx_seq_one_letter_code
_entity_poly.pdbx_strand_id
1 'polypeptide(L)'
;LAIGDNFNKYLTYAMNTLQIAAEVSAHTSGLDSEMKEYINSLRNGILEAYSGIFQGFKNSSKTELLIPYAPRILQFLDSIYMEKDKDAVVIKTAIRVLGDLTDTLGSNVGSLIQQSSTEFLNNCLTSDDHMIKESAEWVKLAINRAISV
;
A
#
# COMPACT_ATOMS: atom_id res chain seq x y z
N LEU A 1 7.58 -8.29 13.06
CA LEU A 1 6.21 -8.33 13.62
C LEU A 1 6.02 -9.54 14.53
N ALA A 2 5.13 -9.46 15.52
CA ALA A 2 5.05 -10.37 16.68
C ALA A 2 4.91 -11.87 16.38
N ILE A 3 4.29 -12.26 15.26
CA ILE A 3 4.14 -13.69 14.89
C ILE A 3 4.63 -14.02 13.47
N GLY A 4 5.16 -13.05 12.74
CA GLY A 4 5.70 -13.23 11.39
C GLY A 4 4.76 -13.99 10.45
N ASP A 5 5.30 -14.94 9.69
CA ASP A 5 4.57 -15.73 8.71
C ASP A 5 3.64 -16.82 9.31
N ASN A 6 3.65 -17.00 10.64
CA ASN A 6 2.62 -17.78 11.34
C ASN A 6 1.25 -17.09 11.32
N PHE A 7 1.22 -15.81 10.91
CA PHE A 7 -0.01 -15.08 10.60
C PHE A 7 -0.79 -15.70 9.43
N ASN A 8 -0.18 -16.59 8.63
CA ASN A 8 -0.85 -17.25 7.49
C ASN A 8 -2.18 -17.91 7.86
N LYS A 9 -2.35 -18.38 9.10
CA LYS A 9 -3.61 -18.94 9.63
C LYS A 9 -4.78 -17.95 9.64
N TYR A 10 -4.49 -16.66 9.71
CA TYR A 10 -5.47 -15.58 9.78
C TYR A 10 -5.51 -14.73 8.50
N LEU A 11 -4.58 -14.98 7.57
CA LEU A 11 -4.35 -14.13 6.40
C LEU A 11 -5.62 -13.91 5.59
N THR A 12 -6.34 -14.96 5.20
CA THR A 12 -7.56 -14.83 4.40
C THR A 12 -8.63 -13.98 5.09
N TYR A 13 -8.83 -14.16 6.39
CA TYR A 13 -9.81 -13.36 7.15
C TYR A 13 -9.39 -11.89 7.23
N ALA A 14 -8.11 -11.64 7.54
CA ALA A 14 -7.57 -10.30 7.63
C ALA A 14 -7.65 -9.57 6.28
N MET A 15 -7.21 -10.19 5.18
CA MET A 15 -7.22 -9.56 3.86
C MET A 15 -8.65 -9.25 3.37
N ASN A 16 -9.60 -10.15 3.61
CA ASN A 16 -11.01 -9.90 3.28
C ASN A 16 -11.58 -8.72 4.10
N THR A 17 -11.25 -8.65 5.39
CA THR A 17 -11.71 -7.56 6.26
C THR A 17 -11.12 -6.22 5.82
N LEU A 18 -9.82 -6.18 5.53
CA LEU A 18 -9.14 -4.97 5.05
C LEU A 18 -9.69 -4.50 3.70
N GLN A 19 -10.05 -5.43 2.81
CA GLN A 19 -10.66 -5.07 1.53
C GLN A 19 -12.04 -4.42 1.73
N ILE A 20 -12.91 -5.00 2.55
CA ILE A 20 -14.23 -4.43 2.82
C ILE A 20 -14.08 -3.01 3.41
N ALA A 21 -13.14 -2.83 4.33
CA ALA A 21 -12.84 -1.52 4.91
C ALA A 21 -12.32 -0.52 3.87
N ALA A 22 -11.48 -0.97 2.93
CA ALA A 22 -10.98 -0.14 1.83
C ALA A 22 -12.12 0.33 0.91
N GLU A 23 -13.06 -0.55 0.58
CA GLU A 23 -14.26 -0.22 -0.23
C GLU A 23 -15.16 0.82 0.47
N VAL A 24 -15.35 0.70 1.79
CA VAL A 24 -16.05 1.72 2.59
C VAL A 24 -15.32 3.06 2.51
N SER A 25 -13.99 3.06 2.60
CA SER A 25 -13.19 4.28 2.58
C SER A 25 -13.13 5.01 1.22
N ALA A 26 -13.59 4.39 0.13
CA ALA A 26 -13.57 4.98 -1.22
C ALA A 26 -14.71 5.98 -1.46
N HIS A 27 -15.73 6.00 -0.60
CA HIS A 27 -16.94 6.82 -0.77
C HIS A 27 -16.82 8.15 -0.01
N THR A 28 -16.10 9.13 -0.57
CA THR A 28 -15.77 10.40 0.11
C THR A 28 -16.49 11.64 -0.40
N SER A 29 -17.34 11.49 -1.42
CA SER A 29 -18.03 12.62 -2.05
C SER A 29 -19.09 13.23 -1.13
N GLY A 30 -18.96 14.53 -0.84
CA GLY A 30 -19.94 15.28 -0.05
C GLY A 30 -19.86 15.08 1.47
N LEU A 31 -18.78 14.46 1.96
CA LEU A 31 -18.54 14.29 3.39
C LEU A 31 -18.16 15.61 4.07
N ASP A 32 -18.64 15.78 5.31
CA ASP A 32 -18.18 16.84 6.21
C ASP A 32 -16.75 16.59 6.71
N SER A 33 -16.19 17.56 7.44
CA SER A 33 -14.81 17.48 7.93
C SER A 33 -14.58 16.34 8.92
N GLU A 34 -15.54 16.05 9.80
CA GLU A 34 -15.42 14.99 10.80
C GLU A 34 -15.39 13.61 10.13
N MET A 35 -16.26 13.38 9.14
CA MET A 35 -16.28 12.14 8.40
C MET A 35 -15.03 11.98 7.53
N LYS A 36 -14.47 13.07 6.99
CA LYS A 36 -13.17 13.02 6.29
C LYS A 36 -12.03 12.57 7.21
N GLU A 37 -11.95 13.10 8.43
CA GLU A 37 -10.94 12.70 9.41
C GLU A 37 -11.08 11.23 9.81
N TYR A 38 -12.33 10.77 9.99
CA TYR A 38 -12.62 9.35 10.21
C TYR A 38 -12.14 8.48 9.05
N ILE A 39 -12.44 8.85 7.80
CA ILE A 39 -12.01 8.11 6.61
C ILE A 39 -10.49 8.07 6.48
N ASN A 40 -9.80 9.18 6.75
CA ASN A 40 -8.34 9.22 6.74
C ASN A 40 -7.73 8.34 7.82
N SER A 41 -8.34 8.31 9.01
CA SER A 41 -7.94 7.40 10.09
C SER A 41 -8.15 5.93 9.71
N LEU A 42 -9.29 5.61 9.07
CA LEU A 42 -9.59 4.27 8.56
C LEU A 42 -8.54 3.84 7.51
N ARG A 43 -8.22 4.71 6.55
CA ARG A 43 -7.20 4.44 5.53
C ARG A 43 -5.83 4.18 6.13
N ASN A 44 -5.40 5.01 7.09
CA ASN A 44 -4.14 4.80 7.78
C ASN A 44 -4.12 3.44 8.51
N GLY A 45 -5.19 3.07 9.21
CA GLY A 45 -5.30 1.76 9.85
C GLY A 45 -5.21 0.60 8.86
N ILE A 46 -5.85 0.71 7.69
CA ILE A 46 -5.78 -0.31 6.62
C ILE A 46 -4.35 -0.41 6.08
N LEU A 47 -3.72 0.72 5.77
CA LEU A 47 -2.38 0.78 5.21
C LEU A 47 -1.32 0.25 6.20
N GLU A 48 -1.42 0.61 7.48
CA GLU A 48 -0.55 0.07 8.53
C GLU A 48 -0.71 -1.44 8.69
N ALA A 49 -1.94 -1.96 8.60
CA ALA A 49 -2.19 -3.39 8.63
C ALA A 49 -1.53 -4.10 7.42
N TYR A 50 -1.66 -3.56 6.21
CA TYR A 50 -0.98 -4.11 5.03
C TYR A 50 0.54 -4.10 5.18
N SER A 51 1.12 -2.98 5.60
CA SER A 51 2.56 -2.87 5.89
C SER A 51 3.01 -3.91 6.91
N GLY A 52 2.23 -4.09 7.99
CA GLY A 52 2.50 -5.12 8.99
C GLY A 52 2.47 -6.54 8.43
N ILE A 53 1.51 -6.86 7.56
CA ILE A 53 1.43 -8.16 6.90
C ILE A 53 2.65 -8.37 5.99
N PHE A 54 2.99 -7.43 5.12
CA PHE A 54 4.15 -7.55 4.23
C PHE A 54 5.44 -7.74 5.01
N GLN A 55 5.72 -6.87 5.99
CA GLN A 55 6.90 -6.98 6.83
C GLN A 55 6.92 -8.26 7.67
N GLY A 56 5.75 -8.79 8.05
CA GLY A 56 5.64 -10.07 8.76
C GLY A 56 6.01 -11.28 7.91
N PHE A 57 5.79 -11.22 6.60
CA PHE A 57 6.11 -12.27 5.63
C PHE A 57 7.45 -12.05 4.92
N LYS A 58 8.08 -10.89 5.08
CA LYS A 58 9.39 -10.59 4.48
C LYS A 58 10.41 -11.69 4.82
N ASN A 59 11.15 -12.14 3.81
CA ASN A 59 12.11 -13.25 3.89
C ASN A 59 11.52 -14.63 4.27
N SER A 60 10.19 -14.79 4.31
CA SER A 60 9.55 -16.11 4.46
C SER A 60 9.46 -16.83 3.12
N SER A 61 9.46 -18.17 3.14
CA SER A 61 9.09 -18.98 1.98
C SER A 61 7.60 -18.91 1.62
N LYS A 62 6.78 -18.19 2.41
CA LYS A 62 5.33 -18.05 2.23
C LYS A 62 4.92 -16.70 1.61
N THR A 63 5.84 -15.91 1.09
CA THR A 63 5.53 -14.62 0.44
C THR A 63 4.57 -14.78 -0.74
N GLU A 64 4.62 -15.91 -1.43
CA GLU A 64 3.71 -16.25 -2.53
C GLU A 64 2.22 -16.23 -2.13
N LEU A 65 1.91 -16.47 -0.85
CA LEU A 65 0.53 -16.39 -0.33
C LEU A 65 -0.06 -14.99 -0.42
N LEU A 66 0.76 -13.94 -0.55
CA LEU A 66 0.32 -12.56 -0.64
C LEU A 66 0.04 -12.10 -2.08
N ILE A 67 0.57 -12.81 -3.09
CA ILE A 67 0.45 -12.45 -4.52
C ILE A 67 -1.00 -12.23 -4.95
N PRO A 68 -1.98 -13.09 -4.59
CA PRO A 68 -3.37 -12.91 -5.02
C PRO A 68 -4.04 -11.62 -4.51
N TYR A 69 -3.47 -10.96 -3.50
CA TYR A 69 -4.01 -9.74 -2.92
C TYR A 69 -3.36 -8.47 -3.47
N ALA A 70 -2.17 -8.57 -4.08
CA ALA A 70 -1.42 -7.41 -4.57
C ALA A 70 -2.22 -6.51 -5.55
N PRO A 71 -2.98 -7.04 -6.53
CA PRO A 71 -3.74 -6.18 -7.45
C PRO A 71 -4.76 -5.29 -6.74
N ARG A 72 -5.48 -5.83 -5.76
CA ARG A 72 -6.50 -5.08 -4.99
C ARG A 72 -5.87 -4.02 -4.09
N ILE A 73 -4.68 -4.30 -3.54
CA ILE A 73 -3.94 -3.33 -2.74
C ILE A 73 -3.47 -2.16 -3.61
N LEU A 74 -2.88 -2.45 -4.78
CA LEU A 74 -2.45 -1.39 -5.72
C LEU A 74 -3.62 -0.54 -6.20
N GLN A 75 -4.77 -1.17 -6.51
CA GLN A 75 -6.00 -0.44 -6.83
C GLN A 75 -6.45 0.48 -5.69
N PHE A 76 -6.31 0.05 -4.44
CA PHE A 76 -6.61 0.88 -3.28
C PHE A 76 -5.65 2.07 -3.16
N LEU A 77 -4.35 1.86 -3.35
CA LEU A 77 -3.36 2.96 -3.36
C LEU A 77 -3.67 3.98 -4.47
N ASP A 78 -4.02 3.50 -5.67
CA ASP A 78 -4.43 4.36 -6.79
C ASP A 78 -5.69 5.16 -6.45
N SER A 79 -6.66 4.54 -5.78
CA SER A 79 -7.90 5.22 -5.37
C SER A 79 -7.66 6.37 -4.38
N ILE A 80 -6.75 6.19 -3.41
CA ILE A 80 -6.34 7.24 -2.46
C ILE A 80 -5.72 8.42 -3.23
N TYR A 81 -4.94 8.11 -4.27
CA TYR A 81 -4.29 9.12 -5.08
C TYR A 81 -5.26 9.90 -6.01
N MET A 82 -6.33 9.28 -6.46
CA MET A 82 -7.31 9.95 -7.34
C MET A 82 -8.14 11.02 -6.61
N GLU A 83 -8.04 11.13 -5.29
CA GLU A 83 -8.76 12.15 -4.53
C GLU A 83 -8.18 13.55 -4.69
N LYS A 84 -9.07 14.55 -4.70
CA LYS A 84 -8.70 15.97 -4.80
C LYS A 84 -8.04 16.49 -3.52
N ASP A 85 -8.51 16.04 -2.36
CA ASP A 85 -8.14 16.55 -1.05
C ASP A 85 -7.40 15.44 -0.28
N LYS A 86 -6.09 15.34 -0.53
CA LYS A 86 -5.26 14.23 -0.05
C LYS A 86 -4.67 14.55 1.31
N ASP A 87 -4.84 13.64 2.26
CA ASP A 87 -4.16 13.71 3.54
C ASP A 87 -2.68 13.29 3.41
N ALA A 88 -1.77 14.14 3.88
CA ALA A 88 -0.33 13.91 3.76
C ALA A 88 0.14 12.66 4.52
N VAL A 89 -0.46 12.34 5.67
CA VAL A 89 -0.12 11.14 6.44
C VAL A 89 -0.58 9.90 5.70
N VAL A 90 -1.79 9.92 5.14
CA VAL A 90 -2.30 8.82 4.32
C VAL A 90 -1.40 8.57 3.10
N ILE A 91 -0.96 9.62 2.39
CA ILE A 91 -0.06 9.48 1.24
C ILE A 91 1.31 8.92 1.66
N LYS A 92 1.88 9.39 2.77
CA LYS A 92 3.14 8.86 3.34
C LYS A 92 3.02 7.37 3.68
N THR A 93 1.93 6.97 4.31
CA THR A 93 1.70 5.56 4.64
C THR A 93 1.45 4.73 3.38
N ALA A 94 0.78 5.27 2.37
CA ALA A 94 0.51 4.60 1.10
C ALA A 94 1.79 4.31 0.31
N ILE A 95 2.69 5.28 0.18
CA ILE A 95 3.97 5.08 -0.51
C ILE A 95 4.85 4.06 0.24
N ARG A 96 4.80 4.05 1.58
CA ARG A 96 5.46 3.03 2.41
C ARG A 96 4.94 1.63 2.13
N VAL A 97 3.62 1.46 2.03
CA VAL A 97 3.00 0.16 1.68
C VAL A 97 3.41 -0.31 0.29
N LEU A 98 3.46 0.58 -0.71
CA LEU A 98 3.94 0.23 -2.05
C LEU A 98 5.37 -0.32 -2.01
N GLY A 99 6.21 0.30 -1.20
CA GLY A 99 7.58 -0.14 -0.98
C GLY A 99 7.69 -1.47 -0.22
N ASP A 100 6.96 -1.65 0.87
CA ASP A 100 6.91 -2.91 1.62
C ASP A 100 6.42 -4.07 0.72
N LEU A 101 5.42 -3.81 -0.12
CA LEU A 101 4.88 -4.76 -1.09
C LEU A 101 5.95 -5.14 -2.14
N THR A 102 6.67 -4.15 -2.68
CA THR A 102 7.77 -4.37 -3.63
C THR A 102 8.90 -5.18 -3.00
N ASP A 103 9.32 -4.81 -1.79
CA ASP A 103 10.43 -5.44 -1.09
C ASP A 103 10.11 -6.86 -0.61
N THR A 104 8.83 -7.17 -0.36
CA THR A 104 8.37 -8.49 0.06
C THR A 104 8.14 -9.43 -1.13
N LEU A 105 7.61 -8.95 -2.25
CA LEU A 105 7.20 -9.78 -3.39
C LEU A 105 8.16 -9.76 -4.57
N GLY A 106 9.06 -8.78 -4.64
CA GLY A 106 10.10 -8.71 -5.66
C GLY A 106 9.55 -8.73 -7.09
N SER A 107 10.18 -9.55 -7.94
CA SER A 107 9.89 -9.65 -9.37
C SER A 107 8.43 -10.04 -9.67
N ASN A 108 7.76 -10.77 -8.77
CA ASN A 108 6.35 -11.17 -8.93
C ASN A 108 5.39 -9.99 -9.04
N VAL A 109 5.81 -8.83 -8.54
CA VAL A 109 4.95 -7.63 -8.43
C VAL A 109 5.51 -6.45 -9.21
N GLY A 110 6.78 -6.50 -9.62
CA GLY A 110 7.43 -5.42 -10.38
C GLY A 110 6.70 -5.10 -11.68
N SER A 111 6.26 -6.12 -12.43
CA SER A 111 5.47 -5.93 -13.66
C SER A 111 4.07 -5.38 -13.38
N LEU A 112 3.47 -5.77 -12.24
CA LEU A 112 2.15 -5.30 -11.84
C LEU A 112 2.18 -3.81 -11.43
N ILE A 113 3.24 -3.38 -10.73
CA ILE A 113 3.44 -1.96 -10.36
C ILE A 113 3.77 -1.10 -11.60
N GLN A 114 4.40 -1.67 -12.63
CA GLN A 114 4.55 -0.94 -13.90
C GLN A 114 3.22 -0.72 -14.62
N GLN A 115 2.21 -1.54 -14.34
CA GLN A 115 0.87 -1.43 -14.93
C GLN A 115 -0.10 -0.60 -14.06
N SER A 116 0.05 -0.61 -12.73
CA SER A 116 -0.80 0.07 -11.74
C SER A 116 0.08 0.80 -10.71
N SER A 117 -0.34 1.96 -10.21
CA SER A 117 0.46 2.80 -9.29
C SER A 117 1.73 3.46 -9.84
N THR A 118 2.01 3.37 -11.15
CA THR A 118 3.10 4.15 -11.77
C THR A 118 2.84 5.65 -11.71
N GLU A 119 1.60 6.09 -11.95
CA GLU A 119 1.24 7.51 -11.83
C GLU A 119 1.33 8.00 -10.39
N PHE A 120 0.84 7.20 -9.43
CA PHE A 120 0.99 7.49 -8.00
C PHE A 120 2.46 7.69 -7.62
N LEU A 121 3.34 6.75 -8.00
CA LEU A 121 4.77 6.83 -7.71
C LEU A 121 5.42 8.06 -8.33
N ASN A 122 5.14 8.35 -9.61
CA ASN A 122 5.71 9.51 -10.31
C ASN A 122 5.32 10.83 -9.64
N ASN A 123 4.09 10.95 -9.18
CA ASN A 123 3.63 12.15 -8.49
C ASN A 123 4.26 12.28 -7.09
N CYS A 124 4.46 11.17 -6.37
CA CYS A 124 5.21 11.21 -5.11
C CYS A 124 6.67 11.65 -5.32
N LEU A 125 7.31 11.29 -6.45
CA LEU A 125 8.66 11.74 -6.80
C LEU A 125 8.74 13.25 -7.10
N THR A 126 7.63 13.86 -7.51
CA THR A 126 7.53 15.31 -7.77
C THR A 126 6.92 16.08 -6.61
N SER A 127 6.67 15.44 -5.46
CA SER A 127 6.07 16.09 -4.30
C SER A 127 7.03 17.12 -3.68
N ASP A 128 6.47 18.25 -3.22
CA ASP A 128 7.21 19.26 -2.43
C ASP A 128 7.52 18.77 -1.01
N ASP A 129 6.82 17.75 -0.51
CA ASP A 129 7.12 17.13 0.77
C ASP A 129 8.34 16.21 0.64
N HIS A 130 9.45 16.62 1.28
CA HIS A 130 10.72 15.90 1.23
C HIS A 130 10.59 14.43 1.68
N MET A 131 9.76 14.13 2.67
CA MET A 131 9.62 12.75 3.18
C MET A 131 8.86 11.86 2.18
N ILE A 132 7.84 12.40 1.52
CA ILE A 132 7.11 11.68 0.46
C ILE A 132 8.05 11.38 -0.70
N LYS A 133 8.81 12.39 -1.12
CA LYS A 133 9.77 12.28 -2.22
C LYS A 133 10.87 11.26 -1.93
N GLU A 134 11.50 11.33 -0.76
CA GLU A 134 12.53 10.38 -0.34
C GLU A 134 12.01 8.94 -0.31
N SER A 135 10.79 8.75 0.22
CA SER A 135 10.13 7.44 0.24
C SER A 135 9.88 6.92 -1.19
N ALA A 136 9.43 7.79 -2.10
CA ALA A 136 9.19 7.43 -3.48
C ALA A 136 10.48 7.08 -4.24
N GLU A 137 11.57 7.81 -4.00
CA GLU A 137 12.89 7.50 -4.56
C GLU A 137 13.36 6.11 -4.12
N TRP A 138 13.18 5.77 -2.83
CA TRP A 138 13.48 4.44 -2.32
C TRP A 138 12.64 3.35 -2.99
N VAL A 139 11.32 3.57 -3.16
CA VAL A 139 10.42 2.64 -3.85
C VAL A 139 10.84 2.43 -5.30
N LYS A 140 11.17 3.50 -6.02
CA LYS A 140 11.65 3.41 -7.41
C LYS A 140 12.91 2.53 -7.52
N LEU A 141 13.85 2.68 -6.59
CA LEU A 141 15.04 1.83 -6.53
C LEU A 141 14.68 0.36 -6.23
N ALA A 142 13.74 0.12 -5.31
CA ALA A 142 13.28 -1.24 -5.00
C ALA A 142 12.63 -1.92 -6.21
N ILE A 143 11.78 -1.20 -6.95
CA ILE A 143 11.13 -1.70 -8.18
C ILE A 143 12.18 -2.04 -9.25
N ASN A 144 13.14 -1.14 -9.48
CA ASN A 144 14.21 -1.38 -10.46
C ASN A 144 15.05 -2.61 -10.10
N ARG A 145 15.36 -2.83 -8.81
CA ARG A 145 16.03 -4.05 -8.34
C ARG A 145 15.18 -5.29 -8.56
N ALA A 146 13.87 -5.20 -8.32
CA ALA A 146 12.94 -6.32 -8.49
C ALA A 146 12.80 -6.76 -9.96
N ILE A 147 12.96 -5.85 -10.92
CA ILE A 147 12.79 -6.13 -12.36
C ILE A 147 14.11 -6.50 -13.06
N SER A 148 15.26 -6.13 -12.49
CA SER A 148 16.57 -6.39 -13.08
C SER A 148 17.08 -7.83 -12.88
N VAL A 149 16.25 -8.72 -12.32
CA VAL A 149 16.55 -10.13 -12.03
C VAL A 149 15.73 -11.01 -12.97
#